data_AF-A0A848YF85-F1
#
_entry.id   AF-A0A848YF85-F1
#
_cell.length_a   1.000
_cell.length_b   1.000
_cell.length_c   1.000
_cell.angle_alpha   90.00
_cell.angle_beta   90.00
_cell.angle_gamma   90.00
#
_symmetry.space_group_name_H-M   'P 1'
#
loop_
_entity.id
_entity.type
_entity.pdbx_description
1 polymer ?
#
loop_
_entity_poly.entity_id
_entity_poly.type
_entity_poly.pdbx_seq_one_letter_code
_entity_poly.pdbx_strand_id
1 'polypeptide(L)'
;MSKPIVDKAEVSIDFPDKFYHGSFGRSSRFDVNVDEQGVHIVLDRPGDERRHVAFHLHHHLFSSILEALAEQFTAAKKVPPEHREQLKEAIEKVDRALSK
;
A
#
# COMPACT_ATOMS: atom_id res chain seq x y z
N MET A 1 1.77 -4.60 -14.01
CA MET A 1 0.45 -4.59 -14.69
C MET A 1 -0.52 -4.00 -13.69
N SER A 2 -1.08 -2.82 -13.99
CA SER A 2 -1.90 -2.11 -13.02
C SER A 2 -3.21 -2.83 -12.73
N LYS A 3 -3.58 -2.90 -11.46
CA LYS A 3 -4.76 -3.58 -10.92
C LYS A 3 -5.82 -2.55 -10.47
N PRO A 4 -7.12 -2.86 -10.54
CA PRO A 4 -8.15 -1.95 -10.02
C PRO A 4 -8.09 -1.86 -8.49
N ILE A 5 -8.39 -0.70 -7.93
CA ILE A 5 -8.63 -0.55 -6.48
C ILE A 5 -10.04 -1.06 -6.17
N VAL A 6 -10.17 -2.00 -5.23
CA VAL A 6 -11.46 -2.65 -4.91
C VAL A 6 -12.29 -1.80 -3.94
N ASP A 7 -11.62 -1.12 -3.02
CA ASP A 7 -12.24 -0.30 -1.98
C ASP A 7 -11.81 1.17 -2.13
N LYS A 8 -10.93 1.65 -1.24
CA LYS A 8 -10.50 3.05 -1.21
C LYS A 8 -9.05 3.16 -0.69
N ALA A 9 -8.34 4.16 -1.19
CA ALA A 9 -7.11 4.65 -0.59
C ALA A 9 -7.21 6.16 -0.38
N GLU A 10 -6.64 6.64 0.71
CA GLU A 10 -6.49 8.07 0.99
C GLU A 10 -5.00 8.35 1.19
N VAL A 11 -4.52 9.41 0.55
CA VAL A 11 -3.14 9.86 0.65
C VAL A 11 -3.15 11.31 1.09
N SER A 12 -2.38 11.61 2.12
CA SER A 12 -2.08 12.97 2.55
C SER A 12 -0.57 13.17 2.64
N ILE A 13 -0.13 14.37 2.28
CA ILE A 13 1.24 14.85 2.49
C ILE A 13 1.11 16.22 3.14
N ASP A 14 1.65 16.33 4.34
CA ASP A 14 1.59 17.54 5.15
C ASP A 14 2.99 18.17 5.22
N PHE A 15 3.11 19.37 4.66
CA PHE A 15 4.26 20.25 4.79
C PHE A 15 3.87 21.45 5.66
N PRO A 16 4.82 22.12 6.34
CA PRO A 16 4.52 23.22 7.26
C PRO A 16 3.54 24.28 6.73
N ASP A 17 3.58 24.58 5.42
CA ASP A 17 2.70 25.56 4.77
C ASP A 17 1.83 24.97 3.64
N LYS A 18 1.83 23.64 3.45
CA LYS A 18 1.10 23.00 2.35
C LYS A 18 0.55 21.64 2.75
N PHE A 19 -0.76 21.50 2.59
CA PHE A 19 -1.45 20.23 2.76
C PHE A 19 -1.94 19.71 1.42
N TYR A 20 -1.42 18.56 1.00
CA TYR A 20 -1.92 17.81 -0.16
C TYR A 20 -2.72 16.63 0.34
N HIS A 21 -3.93 16.45 -0.19
CA HIS A 21 -4.73 15.26 0.10
C HIS A 21 -5.46 14.79 -1.16
N GLY A 22 -5.67 13.48 -1.24
CA GLY A 22 -6.36 12.86 -2.34
C GLY A 22 -6.93 11.50 -1.96
N SER A 23 -8.03 11.14 -2.61
CA SER A 23 -8.62 9.81 -2.51
C SER A 23 -8.57 9.09 -3.85
N PHE A 24 -8.43 7.78 -3.78
CA PHE A 24 -8.48 6.84 -4.90
C PHE A 24 -9.54 5.80 -4.59
N GLY A 25 -10.42 5.51 -5.56
CA GLY A 25 -11.54 4.58 -5.38
C GLY A 25 -11.62 3.60 -6.54
N ARG A 26 -12.79 3.03 -6.79
CA ARG A 26 -13.00 1.98 -7.81
C ARG A 26 -12.67 2.38 -9.25
N SER A 27 -12.65 3.67 -9.56
CA SER A 27 -12.21 4.20 -10.87
C SER A 27 -10.70 4.35 -10.98
N SER A 28 -9.96 4.09 -9.90
CA SER A 28 -8.51 4.22 -9.81
C SER A 28 -7.83 2.85 -9.90
N ARG A 29 -6.54 2.86 -10.19
CA ARG A 29 -5.70 1.68 -10.33
C ARG A 29 -4.47 1.81 -9.44
N PHE A 30 -3.88 0.67 -9.10
CA PHE A 30 -2.57 0.60 -8.46
C PHE A 30 -1.61 -0.26 -9.26
N ASP A 31 -0.32 0.00 -9.15
CA ASP A 31 0.74 -0.88 -9.67
C ASP A 31 1.81 -1.05 -8.60
N VAL A 32 2.42 -2.24 -8.58
CA VAL A 32 3.54 -2.56 -7.69
C VAL A 32 4.66 -3.16 -8.53
N ASN A 33 5.86 -2.60 -8.39
CA ASN A 33 7.08 -3.12 -8.96
C ASN A 33 8.14 -3.30 -7.87
N VAL A 34 9.01 -4.29 -8.03
CA VAL A 34 10.15 -4.53 -7.12
C VAL A 34 11.41 -4.62 -7.96
N ASP A 35 12.44 -3.87 -7.58
CA ASP A 35 13.74 -3.90 -8.22
C ASP A 35 14.89 -3.91 -7.19
N GLU A 36 16.12 -3.70 -7.65
CA GLU A 36 17.31 -3.68 -6.80
C GLU A 36 17.29 -2.54 -5.78
N GLN A 37 16.58 -1.44 -6.05
CA GLN A 37 16.54 -0.26 -5.19
C GLN A 37 15.42 -0.33 -4.14
N GLY A 38 14.31 -1.01 -4.46
CA GLY A 38 13.23 -1.18 -3.50
C GLY A 38 11.90 -1.63 -4.08
N VAL A 39 10.83 -1.20 -3.40
CA VAL A 39 9.44 -1.43 -3.76
C VAL A 39 8.84 -0.12 -4.25
N HIS A 40 8.29 -0.15 -5.46
CA HIS A 40 7.58 0.96 -6.08
C HIS A 40 6.08 0.69 -6.00
N ILE A 41 5.32 1.63 -5.43
CA ILE A 41 3.86 1.56 -5.33
C ILE A 41 3.29 2.80 -5.98
N VAL A 42 2.41 2.62 -6.96
CA VAL A 42 1.74 3.71 -7.66
C VAL A 42 0.24 3.61 -7.46
N LEU A 43 -0.41 4.73 -7.17
CA LEU A 43 -1.87 4.91 -7.24
C LEU A 43 -2.18 5.93 -8.34
N ASP A 44 -3.06 5.57 -9.26
CA ASP A 44 -3.40 6.40 -10.41
C ASP A 44 -4.93 6.49 -10.59
N ARG A 45 -5.45 7.72 -10.64
CA ARG A 45 -6.82 8.04 -11.05
C ARG A 45 -6.74 8.74 -12.41
N PRO A 46 -7.17 8.10 -13.50
CA PRO A 46 -7.22 8.72 -14.81
C PRO A 46 -8.44 9.67 -14.94
N GLY A 47 -8.46 10.47 -16.00
CA GLY A 47 -9.55 11.42 -16.31
C GLY A 47 -9.19 12.88 -16.04
N ASP A 48 -10.18 13.75 -16.12
CA ASP A 48 -10.00 15.21 -16.05
C ASP A 48 -9.46 15.67 -14.69
N GLU A 49 -9.90 15.02 -13.60
CA GLU A 49 -9.33 15.18 -12.26
C GLU A 49 -8.25 14.14 -11.99
N ARG A 50 -7.20 14.15 -12.81
CA ARG A 50 -6.10 13.18 -12.68
C ARG A 50 -5.45 13.28 -11.30
N ARG A 51 -5.25 12.15 -10.65
CA ARG A 51 -4.44 12.02 -9.43
C ARG A 51 -3.40 10.93 -9.63
N HIS A 52 -2.18 11.21 -9.21
CA HIS A 52 -1.07 10.28 -9.29
C HIS A 52 -0.22 10.39 -8.03
N VAL A 53 0.00 9.26 -7.36
CA VAL A 53 0.90 9.16 -6.22
C VAL A 53 1.84 7.99 -6.47
N ALA A 54 3.13 8.22 -6.25
CA ALA A 54 4.16 7.20 -6.36
C ALA A 54 4.99 7.17 -5.07
N PHE A 55 5.14 5.98 -4.51
CA PHE A 55 6.05 5.70 -3.40
C PHE A 55 7.19 4.85 -3.93
N HIS A 56 8.41 5.19 -3.52
CA HIS A 56 9.58 4.34 -3.69
C HIS A 56 10.16 4.09 -2.29
N LEU A 57 10.06 2.86 -1.82
CA LEU A 57 10.49 2.46 -0.48
C LEU A 57 11.67 1.51 -0.62
N HIS A 58 12.83 1.91 -0.12
CA HIS A 58 14.00 1.04 -0.06
C HIS A 58 13.72 -0.21 0.80
N HIS A 59 14.37 -1.33 0.46
CA HIS A 59 14.11 -2.65 1.07
C HIS A 59 14.16 -2.64 2.60
N HIS A 60 15.14 -1.97 3.21
CA HIS A 60 15.23 -1.88 4.67
C HIS A 60 14.06 -1.14 5.30
N LEU A 61 13.65 0.00 4.72
CA LEU A 61 12.50 0.75 5.21
C LEU A 61 11.21 -0.06 5.04
N PHE A 62 11.03 -0.70 3.88
CA PHE A 62 9.86 -1.53 3.64
C PHE A 62 9.78 -2.71 4.62
N SER A 63 10.91 -3.37 4.91
CA SER A 63 10.99 -4.42 5.94
C SER A 63 10.56 -3.90 7.31
N SER A 64 11.12 -2.77 7.76
CA SER A 64 10.76 -2.19 9.07
C SER A 64 9.29 -1.77 9.14
N ILE A 65 8.69 -1.32 8.03
CA ILE A 65 7.25 -1.04 7.96
C ILE A 65 6.43 -2.33 8.16
N LEU A 66 6.85 -3.45 7.56
CA LEU A 66 6.16 -4.74 7.73
C LEU A 66 6.28 -5.28 9.16
N GLU A 67 7.43 -5.11 9.80
CA GLU A 67 7.64 -5.46 11.21
C GLU A 67 6.73 -4.63 12.12
N ALA A 68 6.73 -3.30 11.94
CA ALA A 68 5.85 -2.40 12.68
C ALA A 68 4.37 -2.73 12.45
N LEU A 69 4.00 -3.13 11.23
CA LEU A 69 2.65 -3.58 10.92
C LEU A 69 2.26 -4.82 11.75
N ALA A 70 3.16 -5.80 11.89
CA ALA A 70 2.93 -7.00 12.70
C ALA A 70 2.75 -6.68 14.19
N GLU A 71 3.54 -5.74 14.73
CA GLU A 71 3.37 -5.23 16.09
C GLU A 71 1.99 -4.61 16.30
N GLN A 72 1.54 -3.76 15.36
CA GLN A 72 0.23 -3.12 15.43
C GLN A 72 -0.92 -4.14 15.35
N PHE A 73 -0.83 -5.17 14.51
CA PHE A 73 -1.85 -6.23 14.48
C PHE A 73 -1.91 -7.03 15.77
N THR A 74 -0.79 -7.20 16.46
CA THR A 74 -0.71 -7.86 17.77
C THR A 74 -1.33 -6.99 18.87
N ALA A 75 -1.09 -5.68 18.83
CA ALA A 75 -1.65 -4.72 19.78
C ALA A 75 -3.14 -4.39 19.51
N ALA A 76 -3.62 -4.57 18.29
CA ALA A 76 -4.97 -4.17 17.88
C ALA A 76 -6.06 -4.98 18.60
N LYS A 77 -6.89 -4.30 19.39
CA LYS A 77 -7.97 -4.92 20.18
C LYS A 77 -9.09 -5.52 19.33
N LYS A 78 -9.36 -4.95 18.15
CA LYS A 78 -10.41 -5.40 17.23
C LYS A 78 -10.00 -5.15 15.78
N VAL A 79 -9.65 -6.22 15.08
CA VAL A 79 -9.66 -6.26 13.61
C VAL A 79 -10.63 -7.38 13.24
N PRO A 80 -11.65 -7.12 12.39
CA PRO A 80 -12.60 -8.14 11.97
C PRO A 80 -11.89 -9.38 11.40
N PRO A 81 -12.34 -10.61 11.74
CA PRO A 81 -11.69 -11.84 11.31
C PRO A 81 -11.48 -11.94 9.79
N GLU A 82 -12.44 -11.47 9.01
CA GLU A 82 -12.40 -11.47 7.55
C GLU A 82 -11.24 -10.63 6.99
N HIS A 83 -10.90 -9.50 7.61
CA HIS A 83 -9.78 -8.67 7.19
C HIS A 83 -8.44 -9.29 7.59
N ARG A 84 -8.40 -9.99 8.72
CA ARG A 84 -7.20 -10.74 9.14
C ARG A 84 -6.90 -11.87 8.17
N GLU A 85 -7.91 -12.62 7.77
CA GLU A 85 -7.72 -13.75 6.85
C GLU A 85 -7.27 -13.29 5.46
N GLN A 86 -7.91 -12.25 4.91
CA GLN A 86 -7.49 -11.65 3.63
C GLN A 86 -6.02 -11.19 3.66
N LEU A 87 -5.60 -10.55 4.75
CA LEU A 87 -4.23 -10.10 4.90
C LEU A 87 -3.25 -11.28 5.04
N LYS A 88 -3.62 -12.29 5.84
CA LYS A 88 -2.81 -13.49 6.03
C LYS A 88 -2.57 -14.22 4.70
N GLU A 89 -3.61 -14.45 3.91
CA GLU A 89 -3.50 -15.06 2.59
C GLU A 89 -2.58 -14.25 1.64
N ALA A 90 -2.61 -12.92 1.73
CA ALA A 90 -1.74 -12.06 0.95
C ALA A 90 -0.27 -12.17 1.39
N ILE A 91 -0.01 -12.17 2.71
CA ILE A 91 1.34 -12.33 3.28
C ILE A 91 1.93 -13.70 2.89
N GLU A 92 1.14 -14.79 2.97
CA GLU A 92 1.58 -16.12 2.55
C GLU A 92 1.96 -16.20 1.06
N LYS A 93 1.38 -15.35 0.20
CA LYS A 93 1.79 -15.26 -1.21
C LYS A 93 3.11 -14.52 -1.36
N VAL A 94 3.35 -13.49 -0.54
CA VAL A 94 4.63 -12.74 -0.51
C VAL A 94 5.75 -13.64 0.02
N ASP A 95 5.54 -14.32 1.15
CA ASP A 95 6.51 -15.22 1.77
C ASP A 95 6.99 -16.33 0.80
N ARG A 96 6.04 -16.98 0.12
CA ARG A 96 6.33 -17.96 -0.94
C ARG A 96 7.07 -17.37 -2.14
N ALA A 97 6.91 -16.08 -2.44
CA ALA A 97 7.62 -15.43 -3.53
C ALA A 97 9.06 -15.06 -3.13
N LEU A 98 9.29 -14.72 -1.86
CA LEU A 98 10.62 -14.42 -1.31
C LEU A 98 11.49 -15.67 -1.10
N SER A 99 10.86 -16.83 -0.92
CA SER A 99 11.54 -18.11 -0.71
C SER A 99 11.95 -18.83 -2.00
N LYS A 100 11.81 -18.17 -3.16
CA LYS A 100 12.23 -18.68 -4.47
C LYS A 100 13.62 -18.18 -4.83
#